data_AF-A0A6G0YCU3-F1
#
_entry.id   AF-A0A6G0YCU3-F1
#
_cell.length_a   1.000
_cell.length_b   1.000
_cell.length_c   1.000
_cell.angle_alpha   90.00
_cell.angle_beta   90.00
_cell.angle_gamma   90.00
#
_symmetry.space_group_name_H-M   'P 1'
#
loop_
_entity.id
_entity.type
_entity.pdbx_description
1 polymer ?
#
loop_
_entity_poly.entity_id
_entity_poly.type
_entity_poly.pdbx_seq_one_letter_code
_entity_poly.pdbx_strand_id
1 'polypeptide(L)'
;MKLKLRKCQQMISKQKKTIFILQNKVKKYNSENNKQILTKFKNNSITQMQLRLDHLKRKGWRFKKMEKSFALSLYYNSPKAYTFMRKFLCLPTIRSLKKWLQLLDVSCGLNENVLEILKTKFINAEPKHKLVSIIIDEMSIKTFISYNSQNDQFHGFEDFGEYSMDLKCKKYCNQALVVMIKKTGNRTLFFKWTLGNKPKVVICDQGTNNISMRKLFGVNRLKPYITFEEESIYFFHDSPHLIMSVGNNFKNMIFLTEIKSQGGSKIKLNSYGAASFFSHACLFSNTDFKPYCQLRNYDT
;
A
#
# COMPACT_ATOMS: atom_id res chain seq x y z
N MET A 1 62.93 27.87 -54.47
CA MET A 1 62.01 26.70 -54.47
C MET A 1 62.32 25.68 -53.35
N LYS A 2 63.57 25.22 -53.18
CA LYS A 2 63.97 24.20 -52.18
C LYS A 2 63.66 24.54 -50.69
N LEU A 3 63.79 25.80 -50.28
CA LEU A 3 63.51 26.25 -48.90
C LEU A 3 62.03 26.15 -48.50
N LYS A 4 61.10 26.47 -49.41
CA LYS A 4 59.64 26.31 -49.18
C LYS A 4 59.28 24.83 -49.03
N LEU A 5 59.88 23.97 -49.85
CA LEU A 5 59.70 22.52 -49.80
C LEU A 5 60.16 21.90 -48.47
N ARG A 6 61.32 22.34 -47.93
CA ARG A 6 61.80 21.92 -46.59
C ARG A 6 60.87 22.38 -45.47
N LYS A 7 60.34 23.61 -45.51
CA LYS A 7 59.38 24.10 -44.52
C LYS A 7 58.08 23.29 -44.54
N CYS A 8 57.55 22.98 -45.72
CA CYS A 8 56.39 22.09 -45.86
C CYS A 8 56.67 20.68 -45.32
N GLN A 9 57.83 20.09 -45.62
CA GLN A 9 58.22 18.77 -45.07
C GLN A 9 58.32 18.79 -43.54
N GLN A 10 58.85 19.86 -42.95
CA GLN A 10 58.89 20.04 -41.49
C GLN A 10 57.49 20.20 -40.88
N MET A 11 56.59 20.94 -41.53
CA MET A 11 55.19 21.07 -41.09
C MET A 11 54.46 19.74 -41.15
N ILE A 12 54.63 18.96 -42.23
CA ILE A 12 54.04 17.62 -42.37
C ILE A 12 54.58 16.68 -41.28
N SER A 13 55.89 16.73 -40.98
CA SER A 13 56.49 15.94 -39.90
C SER A 13 55.93 16.30 -38.52
N LYS A 14 55.74 17.60 -38.24
CA LYS A 14 55.11 18.07 -37.00
C LYS A 14 53.65 17.60 -36.89
N GLN A 15 52.86 17.74 -37.96
CA GLN A 15 51.46 17.28 -37.99
C GLN A 15 51.35 15.76 -37.79
N LYS A 16 52.23 14.96 -38.43
CA LYS A 16 52.27 13.50 -38.24
C LYS A 16 52.56 13.12 -36.78
N LYS A 17 53.48 13.82 -36.11
CA LYS A 17 53.76 13.61 -34.67
C LYS A 17 52.55 13.94 -33.80
N THR A 18 51.86 15.05 -34.07
CA THR A 18 50.63 15.42 -33.33
C THR A 18 49.52 14.39 -33.53
N ILE A 19 49.31 13.91 -34.76
CA ILE A 19 48.33 12.86 -35.07
C ILE A 19 48.64 11.59 -34.28
N PHE A 20 49.92 11.17 -34.24
CA PHE A 20 50.34 9.99 -33.49
C PHE A 20 50.06 10.13 -31.98
N ILE A 21 50.35 11.29 -31.40
CA ILE A 21 50.07 11.57 -29.98
C ILE A 21 48.56 11.53 -29.70
N LEU A 22 47.75 12.16 -30.56
CA LEU A 22 46.28 12.16 -30.42
C LEU A 22 45.70 10.75 -30.54
N GLN A 23 46.18 9.94 -31.50
CA GLN A 23 45.78 8.55 -31.63
C GLN A 23 46.07 7.73 -30.36
N ASN A 24 47.23 7.94 -29.74
CA ASN A 24 47.58 7.25 -28.49
C ASN A 24 46.75 7.74 -27.30
N LYS A 25 46.44 9.04 -27.23
CA LYS A 25 45.53 9.58 -26.21
C LYS A 25 44.12 9.01 -26.35
N VAL A 26 43.59 8.92 -27.57
CA VAL A 26 42.27 8.30 -27.84
C VAL A 26 42.28 6.81 -27.46
N LYS A 27 43.32 6.07 -27.82
CA LYS A 27 43.46 4.65 -27.42
C LYS A 27 43.49 4.48 -25.90
N LYS A 28 44.22 5.34 -25.19
CA LYS A 28 44.30 5.30 -23.71
C LYS A 28 42.95 5.64 -23.07
N TYR A 29 42.30 6.71 -23.53
CA TYR A 29 40.98 7.12 -23.06
C TYR A 29 39.92 6.02 -23.28
N ASN A 30 39.89 5.41 -24.48
CA ASN A 30 38.98 4.30 -24.76
C ASN A 30 39.25 3.08 -23.88
N SER A 31 40.52 2.78 -23.58
CA SER A 31 40.88 1.68 -22.68
C SER A 31 40.41 1.91 -21.25
N GLU A 32 40.61 3.11 -20.71
CA GLU A 32 40.17 3.48 -19.36
C GLU A 32 38.63 3.52 -19.24
N ASN A 33 37.95 4.11 -20.23
CA ASN A 33 36.50 4.20 -20.24
C ASN A 33 35.84 2.82 -20.41
N ASN A 34 36.39 1.96 -21.28
CA ASN A 34 35.92 0.58 -21.43
C ASN A 34 36.11 -0.24 -20.15
N LYS A 35 37.20 -0.03 -19.40
CA LYS A 35 37.39 -0.69 -18.10
C LYS A 35 36.32 -0.25 -17.09
N GLN A 36 36.01 1.04 -17.00
CA GLN A 36 34.96 1.56 -16.10
C GLN A 36 33.55 1.09 -16.49
N ILE A 37 33.27 1.01 -17.78
CA ILE A 37 32.01 0.49 -18.30
C ILE A 37 31.91 -1.01 -17.99
N LEU A 38 32.97 -1.76 -18.24
CA LEU A 38 33.03 -3.19 -17.98
C LEU A 38 32.90 -3.51 -16.48
N THR A 39 33.49 -2.70 -15.59
CA THR A 39 33.31 -2.88 -14.14
C THR A 39 31.86 -2.61 -13.72
N LYS A 40 31.20 -1.58 -14.25
CA LYS A 40 29.76 -1.34 -14.01
C LYS A 40 28.89 -2.50 -14.51
N PHE A 41 29.15 -3.03 -15.70
CA PHE A 41 28.42 -4.18 -16.24
C PHE A 41 28.68 -5.48 -15.48
N LYS A 42 29.91 -5.67 -14.99
CA LYS A 42 30.25 -6.80 -14.11
C LYS A 42 29.56 -6.69 -12.76
N ASN A 43 29.33 -5.49 -12.23
CA ASN A 43 28.71 -5.36 -10.91
C ASN A 43 27.19 -5.55 -10.93
N ASN A 44 26.54 -5.42 -12.09
CA ASN A 44 25.09 -5.57 -12.21
C ASN A 44 24.70 -7.05 -12.43
N SER A 45 23.97 -7.62 -11.47
CA SER A 45 23.54 -9.02 -11.50
C SER A 45 22.59 -9.34 -12.66
N ILE A 46 21.81 -8.36 -13.12
CA ILE A 46 20.85 -8.54 -14.23
C ILE A 46 21.60 -8.67 -15.55
N THR A 47 22.61 -7.83 -15.79
CA THR A 47 23.40 -7.89 -17.03
C THR A 47 24.24 -9.16 -17.07
N GLN A 48 24.79 -9.60 -15.94
CA GLN A 48 25.43 -10.92 -15.84
C GLN A 48 24.46 -12.06 -16.18
N MET A 49 23.22 -12.00 -15.69
CA MET A 49 22.19 -12.98 -16.03
C MET A 49 21.89 -12.98 -17.53
N GLN A 50 21.75 -11.81 -18.17
CA GLN A 50 21.51 -11.72 -19.61
C GLN A 50 22.64 -12.38 -20.39
N LEU A 51 23.89 -12.00 -20.15
CA LEU A 51 25.07 -12.56 -20.84
C LEU A 51 25.19 -14.07 -20.63
N ARG A 52 24.92 -14.56 -19.42
CA ARG A 52 24.96 -15.99 -19.10
C ARG A 52 23.91 -16.80 -19.87
N LEU A 53 22.73 -16.23 -20.11
CA LEU A 53 21.58 -16.94 -20.70
C LEU A 53 21.45 -16.73 -22.20
N ASP A 54 22.05 -15.68 -22.76
CA ASP A 54 21.94 -15.30 -24.17
C ASP A 54 22.37 -16.42 -25.12
N HIS A 55 23.49 -17.07 -24.80
CA HIS A 55 24.04 -18.18 -25.61
C HIS A 55 23.24 -19.49 -25.48
N LEU A 56 22.27 -19.57 -24.56
CA LEU A 56 21.50 -20.77 -24.28
C LEU A 56 20.11 -20.71 -24.91
N LYS A 57 19.64 -21.87 -25.39
CA LYS A 57 18.23 -22.01 -25.80
C LYS A 57 17.30 -21.79 -24.61
N ARG A 58 16.10 -21.25 -24.87
CA ARG A 58 15.06 -20.95 -23.84
C ARG A 58 14.79 -22.08 -22.84
N LYS A 59 14.83 -23.35 -23.28
CA LYS A 59 14.61 -24.52 -22.40
C LYS A 59 15.76 -24.75 -21.41
N GLY A 60 16.97 -24.26 -21.70
CA GLY A 60 18.15 -24.37 -20.85
C GLY A 60 18.28 -23.25 -19.81
N TRP A 61 17.37 -22.27 -19.80
CA TRP A 61 17.47 -21.14 -18.89
C TRP A 61 17.22 -21.56 -17.43
N ARG A 62 18.22 -21.30 -16.56
CA ARG A 62 18.17 -21.58 -15.12
C ARG A 62 18.38 -20.29 -14.33
N PHE A 63 17.38 -19.92 -13.54
CA PHE A 63 17.34 -18.67 -12.79
C PHE A 63 17.70 -18.84 -11.30
N LYS A 64 18.57 -17.98 -10.79
CA LYS A 64 18.96 -17.87 -9.37
C LYS A 64 17.89 -17.12 -8.55
N LYS A 65 17.91 -17.25 -7.21
CA LYS A 65 16.92 -16.62 -6.30
C LYS A 65 16.75 -15.11 -6.52
N MET A 66 17.86 -14.37 -6.65
CA MET A 66 17.84 -12.93 -6.91
C MET A 66 17.21 -12.58 -8.26
N GLU A 67 17.50 -13.35 -9.30
CA GLU A 67 16.95 -13.16 -10.65
C GLU A 67 15.44 -13.45 -10.68
N LYS A 68 15.00 -14.48 -9.94
CA LYS A 68 13.56 -14.79 -9.75
C LYS A 68 12.84 -13.64 -9.04
N SER A 69 13.44 -13.12 -7.96
CA SER A 69 12.90 -11.98 -7.22
C SER A 69 12.78 -10.74 -8.11
N PHE A 70 13.82 -10.41 -8.88
CA PHE A 70 13.76 -9.31 -9.84
C PHE A 70 12.65 -9.48 -10.88
N ALA A 71 12.51 -10.67 -11.45
CA ALA A 71 11.46 -10.96 -12.43
C ALA A 71 10.05 -10.86 -11.82
N LEU A 72 9.86 -11.32 -10.58
CA LEU A 72 8.59 -11.19 -9.85
C LEU A 72 8.29 -9.72 -9.53
N SER A 73 9.26 -8.94 -9.08
CA SER A 73 9.10 -7.51 -8.81
C SER A 73 8.74 -6.72 -10.07
N LEU A 74 9.38 -7.03 -11.20
CA LEU A 74 9.05 -6.39 -12.48
C LEU A 74 7.62 -6.74 -12.93
N TYR A 75 7.23 -8.01 -12.78
CA TYR A 75 5.88 -8.46 -13.09
C TYR A 75 4.81 -7.84 -12.17
N TYR A 76 5.11 -7.71 -10.89
CA TYR A 76 4.24 -7.05 -9.89
C TYR A 76 3.98 -5.59 -10.24
N ASN A 77 5.02 -4.86 -10.67
CA ASN A 77 4.86 -3.45 -11.05
C ASN A 77 4.04 -3.27 -12.34
N SER A 78 4.27 -4.11 -13.36
CA SER A 78 3.47 -4.06 -14.58
C SER A 78 3.57 -5.36 -15.39
N PRO A 79 2.50 -6.18 -15.41
CA PRO A 79 2.45 -7.38 -16.25
C PRO A 79 2.59 -7.06 -17.75
N LYS A 80 2.04 -5.93 -18.22
CA LYS A 80 2.13 -5.49 -19.61
C LYS A 80 3.55 -5.08 -20.00
N ALA A 81 4.23 -4.33 -19.13
CA ALA A 81 5.63 -3.99 -19.37
C ALA A 81 6.51 -5.24 -19.33
N TYR A 82 6.22 -6.18 -18.44
CA TYR A 82 6.93 -7.46 -18.36
C TYR A 82 6.81 -8.28 -19.65
N THR A 83 5.59 -8.42 -20.21
CA THR A 83 5.39 -9.15 -21.47
C THR A 83 6.08 -8.48 -22.65
N PHE A 84 6.11 -7.15 -22.68
CA PHE A 84 6.87 -6.39 -23.67
C PHE A 84 8.39 -6.61 -23.53
N MET A 85 8.94 -6.38 -22.34
CA MET A 85 10.38 -6.51 -22.06
C MET A 85 10.91 -7.93 -22.33
N ARG A 86 10.08 -8.95 -22.08
CA ARG A 86 10.42 -10.36 -22.34
C ARG A 86 10.72 -10.69 -23.80
N LYS A 87 10.27 -9.86 -24.74
CA LYS A 87 10.62 -10.03 -26.16
C LYS A 87 12.09 -9.74 -26.42
N PHE A 88 12.70 -8.86 -25.64
CA PHE A 88 14.07 -8.39 -25.81
C PHE A 88 15.05 -8.94 -24.77
N LEU A 89 14.56 -9.30 -23.58
CA LEU A 89 15.37 -9.77 -22.46
C LEU A 89 15.13 -11.25 -22.15
N CYS A 90 16.18 -11.93 -21.67
CA CYS A 90 16.12 -13.30 -21.14
C CYS A 90 15.39 -13.34 -19.80
N LEU A 91 14.06 -13.23 -19.82
CA LEU A 91 13.19 -13.25 -18.64
C LEU A 91 12.41 -14.58 -18.51
N PRO A 92 12.02 -15.02 -17.30
CA PRO A 92 11.18 -16.21 -17.05
C PRO A 92 9.78 -16.13 -17.67
N THR A 93 9.13 -17.27 -17.94
CA THR A 93 7.77 -17.24 -18.51
C THR A 93 6.75 -16.85 -17.45
N ILE A 94 5.62 -16.28 -17.86
CA ILE A 94 4.51 -15.99 -16.93
C ILE A 94 4.07 -17.26 -16.21
N ARG A 95 4.05 -18.41 -16.92
CA ARG A 95 3.77 -19.72 -16.32
C ARG A 95 4.78 -20.09 -15.22
N SER A 96 6.07 -19.83 -15.45
CA SER A 96 7.12 -20.04 -14.45
C SER A 96 6.94 -19.13 -13.23
N LEU A 97 6.61 -17.85 -13.44
CA LEU A 97 6.32 -16.91 -12.35
C LEU A 97 5.14 -17.39 -11.51
N LYS A 98 4.02 -17.76 -12.15
CA LYS A 98 2.84 -18.31 -11.47
C LYS A 98 3.18 -19.58 -10.69
N LYS A 99 3.99 -20.48 -11.25
CA LYS A 99 4.45 -21.70 -10.55
C LYS A 99 5.31 -21.38 -9.32
N TRP A 100 6.12 -20.32 -9.36
CA TRP A 100 6.88 -19.89 -8.17
C TRP A 100 5.99 -19.29 -7.10
N LEU A 101 4.96 -18.54 -7.50
CA LEU A 101 3.97 -17.99 -6.58
C LEU A 101 3.06 -19.06 -5.98
N GLN A 102 2.80 -20.15 -6.70
CA GLN A 102 2.00 -21.27 -6.20
C GLN A 102 2.63 -21.97 -4.97
N LEU A 103 3.94 -21.85 -4.79
CA LEU A 103 4.62 -22.36 -3.59
C LEU A 103 4.33 -21.52 -2.34
N LEU A 104 3.76 -20.31 -2.50
CA LEU A 104 3.32 -19.50 -1.39
C LEU A 104 1.94 -19.99 -0.99
N ASP A 105 1.87 -20.71 0.13
CA ASP A 105 0.59 -21.06 0.73
C ASP A 105 -0.06 -19.80 1.32
N VAL A 106 -1.24 -19.44 0.80
CA VAL A 106 -2.04 -18.30 1.25
C VAL A 106 -3.42 -18.85 1.58
N SER A 107 -3.50 -19.58 2.68
CA SER A 107 -4.75 -20.06 3.27
C SER A 107 -5.51 -18.93 3.98
N CYS A 108 -6.79 -19.16 4.25
CA CYS A 108 -7.56 -18.27 5.10
C CYS A 108 -6.99 -18.26 6.53
N GLY A 109 -6.98 -17.09 7.16
CA GLY A 109 -6.45 -16.90 8.51
C GLY A 109 -5.08 -16.22 8.54
N LEU A 110 -4.34 -16.45 9.62
CA LEU A 110 -3.08 -15.76 9.89
C LEU A 110 -1.90 -16.60 9.37
N ASN A 111 -1.22 -16.11 8.34
CA ASN A 111 -0.11 -16.82 7.72
C ASN A 111 1.20 -16.66 8.51
N GLU A 112 1.63 -17.73 9.18
CA GLU A 112 2.82 -17.76 10.04
C GLU A 112 4.11 -17.30 9.38
N ASN A 113 4.32 -17.63 8.10
CA ASN A 113 5.50 -17.22 7.35
C ASN A 113 5.60 -15.70 7.23
N VAL A 114 4.44 -15.04 7.01
CA VAL A 114 4.38 -13.58 6.96
C VAL A 114 4.73 -13.01 8.33
N LEU A 115 4.25 -13.64 9.41
CA LEU A 115 4.52 -13.22 10.79
C LEU A 115 6.01 -13.28 11.11
N GLU A 116 6.68 -14.35 10.71
CA GLU A 116 8.11 -14.54 10.95
C GLU A 116 8.96 -13.51 10.19
N ILE A 117 8.60 -13.22 8.93
CA ILE A 117 9.26 -12.17 8.14
C ILE A 117 9.08 -10.79 8.79
N LEU A 118 7.95 -10.53 9.43
CA LEU A 118 7.71 -9.28 10.14
C LEU A 118 8.52 -9.24 11.45
N LYS A 119 8.52 -10.34 12.22
CA LYS A 119 9.33 -10.49 13.44
C LYS A 119 10.78 -10.12 13.15
N THR A 120 11.40 -10.73 12.15
CA THR A 120 12.79 -10.43 11.75
C THR A 120 13.02 -8.97 11.37
N LYS A 121 12.06 -8.31 10.71
CA LYS A 121 12.16 -6.87 10.38
C LYS A 121 12.05 -5.94 11.58
N PHE A 122 11.24 -6.30 12.59
CA PHE A 122 10.98 -5.45 13.75
C PHE A 122 11.92 -5.69 14.94
N ILE A 123 12.65 -6.82 14.99
CA ILE A 123 13.68 -7.07 16.03
C ILE A 123 14.68 -5.92 16.10
N ASN A 124 15.18 -5.47 14.94
CA ASN A 124 16.20 -4.41 14.82
C ASN A 124 15.61 -3.00 14.74
N ALA A 125 14.28 -2.84 14.86
CA ALA A 125 13.66 -1.52 14.77
C ALA A 125 13.80 -0.76 16.09
N GLU A 126 13.92 0.57 16.01
CA GLU A 126 13.89 1.43 17.20
C GLU A 126 12.54 1.32 17.95
N PRO A 127 12.50 1.53 19.28
CA PRO A 127 11.27 1.42 20.07
C PRO A 127 10.10 2.25 19.53
N LYS A 128 10.37 3.47 19.04
CA LYS A 128 9.35 4.35 18.41
C LYS A 128 8.71 3.71 17.18
N HIS A 129 9.42 2.83 16.51
CA HIS A 129 9.01 2.15 15.28
C HIS A 129 8.36 0.78 15.51
N LYS A 130 8.34 0.31 16.76
CA LYS A 130 7.64 -0.90 17.20
C LYS A 130 6.16 -0.65 17.52
N LEU A 131 5.75 0.62 17.56
CA LEU A 131 4.35 1.01 17.69
C LEU A 131 3.60 0.76 16.38
N VAL A 132 2.52 -0.01 16.49
CA VAL A 132 1.69 -0.41 15.36
C VAL A 132 0.22 -0.12 15.64
N SER A 133 -0.51 0.16 14.56
CA SER A 133 -1.96 0.25 14.52
C SER A 133 -2.52 -0.92 13.73
N ILE A 134 -3.58 -1.51 14.25
CA ILE A 134 -4.38 -2.54 13.57
C ILE A 134 -5.54 -1.82 12.91
N ILE A 135 -5.76 -2.06 11.63
CA ILE A 135 -6.90 -1.57 10.88
C ILE A 135 -7.71 -2.80 10.48
N ILE A 136 -8.97 -2.83 10.86
CA ILE A 136 -9.90 -3.91 10.54
C ILE A 136 -10.98 -3.32 9.64
N ASP A 137 -11.17 -3.94 8.49
CA ASP A 137 -12.20 -3.55 7.53
C ASP A 137 -12.88 -4.78 6.94
N GLU A 138 -14.07 -4.59 6.42
CA GLU A 138 -14.85 -5.63 5.77
C GLU A 138 -15.09 -5.27 4.31
N MET A 139 -14.61 -6.12 3.40
CA MET A 139 -14.71 -5.88 1.96
C MET A 139 -15.76 -6.79 1.34
N SER A 140 -16.75 -6.21 0.67
CA SER A 140 -17.71 -6.97 -0.14
C SER A 140 -16.99 -7.69 -1.28
N ILE A 141 -17.20 -9.00 -1.40
CA ILE A 141 -16.69 -9.82 -2.50
C ILE A 141 -17.85 -10.42 -3.30
N LYS A 142 -17.59 -10.71 -4.57
CA LYS A 142 -18.56 -11.41 -5.41
C LYS A 142 -18.73 -12.84 -4.90
N THR A 143 -19.97 -13.22 -4.59
CA THR A 143 -20.32 -14.60 -4.27
C THR A 143 -20.06 -15.47 -5.49
N PHE A 144 -19.04 -16.33 -5.39
CA PHE A 144 -18.64 -17.21 -6.50
C PHE A 144 -17.95 -18.45 -5.95
N ILE A 145 -18.42 -19.62 -6.39
CA ILE A 145 -17.80 -20.90 -6.04
C ILE A 145 -16.80 -21.25 -7.12
N SER A 146 -15.54 -21.45 -6.72
CA SER A 146 -14.48 -21.90 -7.64
C SER A 146 -13.87 -23.19 -7.14
N TYR A 147 -13.73 -24.17 -8.02
CA TYR A 147 -13.02 -25.40 -7.73
C TYR A 147 -11.55 -25.29 -8.14
N ASN A 148 -10.66 -25.54 -7.19
CA ASN A 148 -9.23 -25.65 -7.44
C ASN A 148 -8.85 -27.13 -7.57
N SER A 149 -8.66 -27.58 -8.81
CA SER A 149 -8.30 -28.98 -9.11
C SER A 149 -6.92 -29.40 -8.62
N GLN A 150 -6.04 -28.45 -8.28
CA GLN A 150 -4.68 -28.77 -7.82
C GLN A 150 -4.65 -29.21 -6.35
N ASN A 151 -5.54 -28.62 -5.53
CA ASN A 151 -5.63 -28.88 -4.10
C ASN A 151 -6.90 -29.66 -3.73
N ASP A 152 -7.73 -29.99 -4.73
CA ASP A 152 -9.05 -30.61 -4.56
C ASP A 152 -9.94 -29.87 -3.56
N GLN A 153 -10.01 -28.54 -3.72
CA GLN A 153 -10.69 -27.64 -2.78
C GLN A 153 -11.71 -26.75 -3.47
N PHE A 154 -12.88 -26.61 -2.84
CA PHE A 154 -13.88 -25.63 -3.23
C PHE A 154 -13.67 -24.33 -2.44
N HIS A 155 -13.50 -23.23 -3.15
CA HIS A 155 -13.48 -21.87 -2.59
C HIS A 155 -14.84 -21.20 -2.84
N GLY A 156 -15.20 -20.21 -2.02
CA GLY A 156 -16.45 -19.45 -2.13
C GLY A 156 -17.45 -19.69 -1.00
N PHE A 157 -17.10 -20.53 -0.04
CA PHE A 157 -17.84 -20.69 1.21
C PHE A 157 -17.19 -19.88 2.34
N GLU A 158 -17.95 -19.59 3.38
CA GLU A 158 -17.41 -19.00 4.61
C GLU A 158 -16.26 -19.86 5.16
N ASP A 159 -15.12 -19.22 5.37
CA ASP A 159 -13.89 -19.86 5.86
C ASP A 159 -13.28 -18.93 6.92
N PHE A 160 -13.17 -19.44 8.15
CA PHE A 160 -12.57 -18.73 9.29
C PHE A 160 -11.17 -19.27 9.64
N GLY A 161 -10.54 -20.01 8.72
CA GLY A 161 -9.29 -20.71 8.96
C GLY A 161 -9.46 -21.84 9.98
N GLU A 162 -8.50 -21.98 10.89
CA GLU A 162 -8.50 -23.01 11.94
C GLU A 162 -9.71 -22.95 12.89
N TYR A 163 -10.44 -21.82 12.92
CA TYR A 163 -11.59 -21.61 13.79
C TYR A 163 -12.94 -21.93 13.12
N SER A 164 -12.95 -22.60 11.96
CA SER A 164 -14.18 -23.03 11.31
C SER A 164 -14.93 -24.05 12.17
N MET A 165 -15.96 -23.61 12.89
CA MET A 165 -16.91 -24.51 13.54
C MET A 165 -17.88 -25.10 12.51
N ASP A 166 -17.96 -26.42 12.51
CA ASP A 166 -18.96 -27.28 11.90
C ASP A 166 -19.22 -27.16 10.38
N LEU A 167 -18.83 -28.23 9.68
CA LEU A 167 -19.11 -28.55 8.26
C LEU A 167 -20.60 -28.62 7.90
N LYS A 168 -21.54 -28.36 8.82
CA LYS A 168 -22.97 -28.64 8.65
C LYS A 168 -23.74 -27.55 7.90
N CYS A 169 -23.23 -26.31 7.80
CA CYS A 169 -23.90 -25.23 7.07
C CYS A 169 -22.88 -24.36 6.30
N LYS A 170 -22.45 -24.81 5.11
CA LYS A 170 -21.59 -24.00 4.23
C LYS A 170 -22.38 -22.85 3.61
N LYS A 171 -22.35 -21.69 4.25
CA LYS A 171 -22.88 -20.44 3.69
C LYS A 171 -21.93 -19.87 2.63
N TYR A 172 -22.50 -19.13 1.69
CA TYR A 172 -21.72 -18.47 0.65
C TYR A 172 -20.96 -17.26 1.21
N CYS A 173 -19.69 -17.15 0.85
CA CYS A 173 -18.86 -16.02 1.23
C CYS A 173 -19.18 -14.81 0.33
N ASN A 174 -19.71 -13.75 0.93
CA ASN A 174 -20.03 -12.48 0.28
C ASN A 174 -19.15 -11.32 0.80
N GLN A 175 -18.42 -11.54 1.89
CA GLN A 175 -17.60 -10.54 2.55
C GLN A 175 -16.26 -11.16 2.96
N ALA A 176 -15.20 -10.37 2.89
CA ALA A 176 -13.86 -10.75 3.33
C ALA A 176 -13.42 -9.80 4.44
N LEU A 177 -13.01 -10.36 5.57
CA LEU A 177 -12.40 -9.59 6.65
C LEU A 177 -10.95 -9.27 6.28
N VAL A 178 -10.62 -7.98 6.22
CA VAL A 178 -9.28 -7.49 5.92
C VAL A 178 -8.67 -6.94 7.20
N VAL A 179 -7.59 -7.58 7.66
CA VAL A 179 -6.79 -7.08 8.78
C VAL A 179 -5.51 -6.50 8.23
N MET A 180 -5.38 -5.19 8.34
CA MET A 180 -4.19 -4.43 7.96
C MET A 180 -3.41 -4.02 9.18
N ILE A 181 -2.08 -4.06 9.09
CA ILE A 181 -1.24 -3.38 10.06
C ILE A 181 -0.49 -2.25 9.41
N LYS A 182 -0.40 -1.19 10.18
CA LYS A 182 0.29 0.01 9.82
C LYS A 182 1.19 0.41 10.97
N LYS A 183 2.48 0.53 10.68
CA LYS A 183 3.41 1.20 11.57
C LYS A 183 2.93 2.63 11.79
N THR A 184 2.97 3.09 13.03
CA THR A 184 2.68 4.48 13.37
C THR A 184 3.85 5.35 12.84
N GLY A 185 3.73 5.78 11.58
CA GLY A 185 4.74 6.52 10.82
C GLY A 185 4.90 6.02 9.37
N ASN A 186 4.56 6.89 8.41
CA ASN A 186 4.66 6.87 6.94
C ASN A 186 4.72 5.59 6.06
N ARG A 187 4.84 4.34 6.55
CA ARG A 187 4.80 3.14 5.68
C ARG A 187 4.14 1.93 6.35
N THR A 188 3.16 1.36 5.64
CA THR A 188 2.22 0.29 6.03
C THR A 188 2.83 -1.13 5.94
N LEU A 189 2.57 -2.04 6.92
CA LEU A 189 2.97 -3.46 6.89
C LEU A 189 2.10 -4.32 7.85
N PHE A 190 1.57 -5.46 7.36
CA PHE A 190 0.59 -6.43 7.95
C PHE A 190 1.20 -7.36 9.06
N PHE A 191 0.51 -8.34 9.73
CA PHE A 191 0.82 -8.80 11.13
C PHE A 191 0.43 -10.22 11.65
N LYS A 192 0.96 -10.57 12.89
CA LYS A 192 0.34 -11.23 14.10
C LYS A 192 1.14 -10.88 15.39
N TRP A 193 0.43 -10.86 16.52
CA TRP A 193 0.88 -10.83 17.92
C TRP A 193 1.90 -11.92 18.26
N THR A 194 3.00 -11.59 18.93
CA THR A 194 3.69 -12.42 19.96
C THR A 194 5.09 -11.93 20.37
N LEU A 195 5.75 -10.97 19.72
CA LEU A 195 7.18 -10.72 20.00
C LEU A 195 7.59 -9.24 20.09
N GLY A 196 7.09 -8.54 21.11
CA GLY A 196 7.61 -7.23 21.54
C GLY A 196 7.09 -5.99 20.80
N ASN A 197 6.19 -6.17 19.82
CA ASN A 197 5.46 -5.09 19.16
C ASN A 197 4.05 -5.03 19.74
N LYS A 198 3.71 -3.90 20.35
CA LYS A 198 2.49 -3.74 21.13
C LYS A 198 1.53 -2.84 20.36
N PRO A 199 0.42 -3.38 19.81
CA PRO A 199 -0.56 -2.55 19.14
C PRO A 199 -1.19 -1.61 20.16
N LYS A 200 -1.10 -0.31 19.91
CA LYS A 200 -1.72 0.68 20.81
C LYS A 200 -3.12 1.07 20.37
N VAL A 201 -3.43 0.85 19.09
CA VAL A 201 -4.66 1.34 18.47
C VAL A 201 -5.23 0.29 17.51
N VAL A 202 -6.55 0.10 17.60
CA VAL A 202 -7.38 -0.58 16.61
C VAL A 202 -8.28 0.45 15.94
N ILE A 203 -8.27 0.50 14.62
CA ILE A 203 -9.11 1.36 13.79
C ILE A 203 -10.08 0.47 13.01
N CYS A 204 -11.37 0.77 13.09
CA CYS A 204 -12.38 0.12 12.27
C CYS A 204 -13.49 1.11 11.89
N ASP A 205 -14.28 0.77 10.87
CA ASP A 205 -15.36 1.61 10.38
C ASP A 205 -16.55 1.73 11.37
N GLN A 206 -17.66 2.28 10.92
CA GLN A 206 -18.92 2.36 11.67
C GLN A 206 -19.93 1.26 11.28
N GLY A 207 -19.48 0.19 10.63
CA GLY A 207 -20.32 -0.94 10.25
C GLY A 207 -20.90 -1.66 11.46
N THR A 208 -22.10 -2.24 11.30
CA THR A 208 -22.83 -2.94 12.37
C THR A 208 -22.04 -4.10 12.97
N ASN A 209 -21.29 -4.83 12.14
CA ASN A 209 -20.40 -5.92 12.57
C ASN A 209 -19.27 -5.40 13.47
N ASN A 210 -18.61 -4.31 13.07
CA ASN A 210 -17.53 -3.71 13.84
C ASN A 210 -18.03 -3.04 15.14
N ILE A 211 -19.24 -2.49 15.14
CA ILE A 211 -19.89 -2.00 16.36
C ILE A 211 -20.19 -3.17 17.31
N SER A 212 -20.72 -4.28 16.80
CA SER A 212 -21.01 -5.48 17.58
C SER A 212 -19.74 -6.07 18.19
N MET A 213 -18.66 -6.13 17.42
CA MET A 213 -17.33 -6.55 17.89
C MET A 213 -16.82 -5.68 19.05
N ARG A 214 -16.94 -4.34 18.96
CA ARG A 214 -16.54 -3.43 20.06
C ARG A 214 -17.35 -3.66 21.34
N LYS A 215 -18.67 -3.86 21.20
CA LYS A 215 -19.55 -4.17 22.33
C LYS A 215 -19.15 -5.47 23.01
N LEU A 216 -18.81 -6.50 22.23
CA LEU A 216 -18.32 -7.78 22.74
C LEU A 216 -17.01 -7.65 23.50
N PHE A 217 -16.14 -6.73 23.07
CA PHE A 217 -14.91 -6.36 23.80
C PHE A 217 -15.14 -5.43 25.01
N GLY A 218 -16.38 -5.04 25.30
CA GLY A 218 -16.70 -4.14 26.42
C GLY A 218 -16.24 -2.69 26.21
N VAL A 219 -16.01 -2.29 24.96
CA VAL A 219 -15.55 -0.94 24.61
C VAL A 219 -16.74 0.01 24.54
N ASN A 220 -16.73 1.01 25.42
CA ASN A 220 -17.80 2.01 25.56
C ASN A 220 -17.24 3.44 25.52
N ARG A 221 -18.11 4.46 25.51
CA ARG A 221 -17.68 5.88 25.52
C ARG A 221 -16.76 6.23 26.69
N LEU A 222 -17.02 5.67 27.87
CA LEU A 222 -16.22 5.90 29.08
C LEU A 222 -14.94 5.04 29.11
N LYS A 223 -14.97 3.89 28.43
CA LYS A 223 -13.86 2.95 28.36
C LYS A 223 -13.58 2.61 26.88
N PRO A 224 -12.92 3.51 26.12
CA PRO A 224 -12.68 3.33 24.70
C PRO A 224 -11.48 2.40 24.40
N TYR A 225 -11.11 1.54 25.35
CA TYR A 225 -9.93 0.68 25.27
C TYR A 225 -10.21 -0.69 25.88
N ILE A 226 -9.46 -1.68 25.39
CA ILE A 226 -9.34 -2.99 26.02
C ILE A 226 -8.02 -3.06 26.77
N THR A 227 -8.00 -3.81 27.87
CA THR A 227 -6.77 -4.10 28.59
C THR A 227 -6.29 -5.48 28.18
N PHE A 228 -5.10 -5.57 27.61
CA PHE A 228 -4.46 -6.84 27.25
C PHE A 228 -3.00 -6.81 27.69
N GLU A 229 -2.55 -7.83 28.44
CA GLU A 229 -1.18 -7.91 28.98
C GLU A 229 -0.75 -6.60 29.68
N GLU A 230 -1.60 -6.09 30.59
CA GLU A 230 -1.39 -4.84 31.34
C GLU A 230 -1.30 -3.55 30.50
N GLU A 231 -1.58 -3.63 29.19
CA GLU A 231 -1.59 -2.48 28.30
C GLU A 231 -2.99 -2.12 27.81
N SER A 232 -3.22 -0.82 27.64
CA SER A 232 -4.45 -0.29 27.05
C SER A 232 -4.33 -0.20 25.53
N ILE A 233 -5.21 -0.90 24.82
CA ILE A 233 -5.36 -0.84 23.36
C ILE A 233 -6.63 -0.06 23.05
N TYR A 234 -6.47 1.09 22.41
CA TYR A 234 -7.56 2.02 22.16
C TYR A 234 -8.29 1.70 20.85
N PHE A 235 -9.61 1.84 20.84
CA PHE A 235 -10.43 1.69 19.65
C PHE A 235 -10.81 3.05 19.08
N PHE A 236 -10.54 3.25 17.80
CA PHE A 236 -10.92 4.44 17.06
C PHE A 236 -11.79 4.07 15.85
N HIS A 237 -12.66 5.01 15.48
CA HIS A 237 -13.30 4.98 14.16
C HIS A 237 -12.39 5.60 13.12
N ASP A 238 -12.54 5.18 11.87
CA ASP A 238 -11.83 5.83 10.77
C ASP A 238 -12.31 7.29 10.60
N SER A 239 -11.38 8.23 10.75
CA SER A 239 -11.69 9.67 10.78
C SER A 239 -12.36 10.19 9.51
N PRO A 240 -11.95 9.80 8.28
CA PRO A 240 -12.64 10.21 7.05
C PRO A 240 -14.10 9.76 7.01
N HIS A 241 -14.39 8.53 7.43
CA HIS A 241 -15.78 8.05 7.52
C HIS A 241 -16.60 8.87 8.51
N LEU A 242 -16.03 9.22 9.67
CA LEU A 242 -16.69 10.12 10.63
C LEU A 242 -17.01 11.48 10.00
N ILE A 243 -16.05 12.09 9.29
CA ILE A 243 -16.23 13.40 8.65
C ILE A 243 -17.31 13.33 7.56
N MET A 244 -17.33 12.25 6.77
CA MET A 244 -18.38 12.03 5.77
C MET A 244 -19.76 11.88 6.41
N SER A 245 -19.89 11.08 7.48
CA SER A 245 -21.15 10.91 8.21
C SER A 245 -21.64 12.23 8.79
N VAL A 246 -20.75 13.01 9.40
CA VAL A 246 -21.06 14.34 9.92
C VAL A 246 -21.51 15.28 8.80
N GLY A 247 -20.80 15.30 7.68
CA GLY A 247 -21.16 16.09 6.50
C GLY A 247 -22.53 15.71 5.91
N ASN A 248 -22.84 14.41 5.83
CA ASN A 248 -24.15 13.93 5.37
C ASN A 248 -25.27 14.33 6.34
N ASN A 249 -25.03 14.23 7.65
CA ASN A 249 -25.99 14.68 8.66
C ASN A 249 -26.22 16.20 8.56
N PHE A 250 -25.16 16.99 8.35
CA PHE A 250 -25.29 18.43 8.15
C PHE A 250 -26.11 18.79 6.90
N LYS A 251 -25.94 18.07 5.78
CA LYS A 251 -26.74 18.28 4.57
C LYS A 251 -28.22 17.98 4.79
N ASN A 252 -28.53 17.00 5.63
CA ASN A 252 -29.89 16.54 5.89
C ASN A 252 -30.55 17.24 7.09
N MET A 253 -29.83 18.08 7.83
CA MET A 253 -30.35 18.81 8.98
C MET A 253 -31.17 20.03 8.56
N ILE A 254 -32.28 20.22 9.26
CA ILE A 254 -33.04 21.47 9.31
C ILE A 254 -32.59 22.19 10.58
N PHE A 255 -32.02 23.38 10.42
CA PHE A 255 -31.66 24.23 11.55
C PHE A 255 -32.89 25.02 11.99
N LEU A 256 -33.19 24.96 13.28
CA LEU A 256 -34.23 25.76 13.92
C LEU A 256 -33.56 26.92 14.65
N THR A 257 -33.95 28.14 14.32
CA THR A 257 -33.51 29.34 15.03
C THR A 257 -34.66 29.88 15.87
N GLU A 258 -34.41 30.15 17.15
CA GLU A 258 -35.31 30.95 17.97
C GLU A 258 -34.92 32.43 17.87
N ILE A 259 -35.80 33.25 17.29
CA ILE A 259 -35.65 34.70 17.33
C ILE A 259 -36.50 35.22 18.50
N LYS A 260 -35.87 35.81 19.51
CA LYS A 260 -36.58 36.56 20.57
C LYS A 260 -36.77 37.99 20.10
N SER A 261 -38.02 38.42 19.86
CA SER A 261 -38.33 39.83 19.65
C SER A 261 -38.14 40.60 20.96
N GLN A 262 -37.43 41.73 20.90
CA GLN A 262 -37.38 42.66 22.03
C GLN A 262 -38.77 43.26 22.23
N GLY A 263 -39.44 42.84 23.30
CA GLY A 263 -40.80 43.21 23.64
C GLY A 263 -41.81 42.08 23.41
N GLY A 264 -42.13 41.34 24.47
CA GLY A 264 -43.38 40.57 24.60
C GLY A 264 -43.66 39.45 23.61
N SER A 265 -43.25 38.22 23.98
CA SER A 265 -43.94 36.95 23.68
C SER A 265 -44.40 36.68 22.23
N LYS A 266 -43.45 36.41 21.33
CA LYS A 266 -43.62 35.44 20.22
C LYS A 266 -42.27 34.85 19.81
N ILE A 267 -42.06 33.56 20.07
CA ILE A 267 -40.92 32.79 19.55
C ILE A 267 -41.32 32.32 18.16
N LYS A 268 -40.62 32.81 17.12
CA LYS A 268 -40.80 32.33 15.74
C LYS A 268 -39.69 31.32 15.44
N LEU A 269 -40.07 30.06 15.24
CA LEU A 269 -39.18 28.99 14.81
C LEU A 269 -39.13 28.99 13.27
N ASN A 270 -38.00 29.44 12.72
CA ASN A 270 -37.77 29.33 11.27
C ASN A 270 -36.92 28.09 10.99
N SER A 271 -37.37 27.28 10.03
CA SER A 271 -36.64 26.12 9.52
C SER A 271 -35.77 26.53 8.35
N TYR A 272 -34.45 26.35 8.49
CA TYR A 272 -33.50 26.60 7.41
C TYR A 272 -32.79 25.31 7.01
N GLY A 273 -32.64 25.07 5.72
CA GLY A 273 -31.64 24.12 5.23
C GLY A 273 -30.22 24.64 5.52
N ALA A 274 -29.23 23.76 5.55
CA ALA A 274 -27.85 24.10 5.92
C ALA A 274 -27.27 25.29 5.14
N ALA A 275 -27.49 25.36 3.82
CA ALA A 275 -26.99 26.46 2.99
C ALA A 275 -27.67 27.81 3.31
N SER A 276 -28.99 27.80 3.55
CA SER A 276 -29.73 29.01 3.94
C SER A 276 -29.39 29.49 5.35
N PHE A 277 -29.06 28.57 6.27
CA PHE A 277 -28.71 28.91 7.65
C PHE A 277 -27.41 29.72 7.72
N PHE A 278 -26.36 29.30 7.01
CA PHE A 278 -25.08 30.03 6.99
C PHE A 278 -25.19 31.42 6.35
N SER A 279 -26.01 31.57 5.31
CA SER A 279 -26.28 32.89 4.69
C SER A 279 -27.06 33.82 5.64
N HIS A 280 -28.05 33.29 6.37
CA HIS A 280 -28.84 34.08 7.32
C HIS A 280 -28.04 34.45 8.59
N ALA A 281 -27.21 33.54 9.11
CA ALA A 281 -26.39 33.81 10.29
C ALA A 281 -25.35 34.93 10.06
N CYS A 282 -24.81 35.07 8.85
CA CYS A 282 -23.91 36.18 8.50
C CYS A 282 -24.59 37.56 8.46
N LEU A 283 -25.92 37.63 8.28
CA LEU A 283 -26.66 38.89 8.19
C LEU A 283 -27.07 39.45 9.57
N PHE A 284 -27.09 38.63 10.62
CA PHE A 284 -27.54 39.00 11.97
C PHE A 284 -26.40 38.93 12.99
N SER A 285 -25.34 39.72 12.81
CA SER A 285 -24.18 39.74 13.71
C SER A 285 -24.41 40.47 15.05
N ASN A 286 -25.59 41.06 15.30
CA ASN A 286 -25.83 41.96 16.42
C ASN A 286 -26.96 41.55 17.39
N THR A 287 -27.48 40.31 17.31
CA THR A 287 -28.45 39.80 18.28
C THR A 287 -28.06 38.40 18.76
N ASP A 288 -28.20 38.12 20.06
CA ASP A 288 -27.87 36.84 20.70
C ASP A 288 -28.46 35.63 19.95
N PHE A 289 -27.64 35.04 19.08
CA PHE A 289 -28.01 33.91 18.24
C PHE A 289 -27.62 32.61 18.97
N LYS A 290 -28.61 31.85 19.47
CA LYS A 290 -28.40 30.51 20.03
C LYS A 290 -28.95 29.45 19.08
N PRO A 291 -28.13 28.84 18.22
CA PRO A 291 -28.60 27.76 17.36
C PRO A 291 -28.81 26.49 18.18
N TYR A 292 -29.98 25.88 18.03
CA TYR A 292 -30.28 24.55 18.57
C TYR A 292 -30.36 23.56 17.41
N CYS A 293 -29.53 22.51 17.46
CA CYS A 293 -29.60 21.40 16.52
C CYS A 293 -30.51 20.31 17.11
N GLN A 294 -31.71 20.13 16.55
CA GLN A 294 -32.47 18.89 16.77
C GLN A 294 -32.01 17.87 15.72
N LEU A 295 -31.31 16.82 16.17
CA LEU A 295 -31.19 15.60 15.39
C LEU A 295 -32.62 15.09 15.18
N ARG A 296 -33.06 14.90 13.92
CA ARG A 296 -34.22 14.04 13.68
C ARG A 296 -33.87 12.68 14.27
N ASN A 297 -34.56 12.31 15.34
CA ASN A 297 -34.64 10.91 15.71
C ASN A 297 -35.19 10.20 14.49
N TYR A 298 -34.33 9.46 13.79
CA TYR A 298 -34.81 8.33 13.01
C TYR A 298 -35.16 7.29 14.06
N ASP A 299 -36.44 7.25 14.42
CA ASP A 299 -36.99 6.07 15.05
C ASP A 299 -36.80 4.89 14.08
N THR A 300 -36.25 3.80 14.62
CA THR A 300 -36.01 2.46 14.05
C THR A 300 -34.82 2.26 13.12
#